data_AF-A0A7S2HNG6-F1
#
_entry.id   AF-A0A7S2HNG6-F1
#
_cell.length_a   1.000
_cell.length_b   1.000
_cell.length_c   1.000
_cell.angle_alpha   90.00
_cell.angle_beta   90.00
_cell.angle_gamma   90.00
#
_symmetry.space_group_name_H-M   'P 1'
#
loop_
_entity.id
_entity.type
_entity.pdbx_description
1 polymer ?
#
loop_
_entity_poly.entity_id
_entity_poly.type
_entity_poly.pdbx_seq_one_letter_code
_entity_poly.pdbx_strand_id
1 'polypeptide(L)'
;MSEQINQTSLHGRISAAYFLLFTAKGFVYPFLPLFLYKYAGLSKTQIGGFALLQQLMTSCTSPVLGHLADVYKAHGRILLAGIVASAVALVALLPAARVHSEAFRYICLLFVNAVAFGVSGWTPVLDSFSLYALGSIDNYGRARLWGAVGFGVGSLLGGV
;
A
#
# COMPACT_ATOMS: atom_id res chain seq x y z
N MET A 1 -7.10 28.30 -20.99
CA MET A 1 -7.46 27.01 -21.61
C MET A 1 -6.40 25.94 -21.41
N SER A 2 -5.10 26.24 -21.59
CA SER A 2 -3.97 25.33 -21.30
C SER A 2 -3.88 24.89 -19.82
N GLU A 3 -4.17 25.80 -18.89
CA GLU A 3 -4.10 25.54 -17.44
C GLU A 3 -5.20 24.59 -16.93
N GLN A 4 -6.41 24.69 -17.50
CA GLN A 4 -7.53 23.79 -17.24
C GLN A 4 -7.29 22.37 -17.80
N ILE A 5 -6.71 22.25 -19.00
CA ILE A 5 -6.36 20.95 -19.60
C ILE A 5 -5.31 20.23 -18.73
N ASN A 6 -4.37 20.98 -18.15
CA ASN A 6 -3.35 20.45 -17.25
C ASN A 6 -3.95 19.96 -15.92
N GLN A 7 -4.91 20.70 -15.36
CA GLN A 7 -5.65 20.30 -14.15
C GLN A 7 -6.49 19.02 -14.36
N THR A 8 -7.22 18.90 -15.47
CA THR A 8 -8.00 17.70 -15.78
C THR A 8 -7.13 16.46 -16.00
N SER A 9 -6.00 16.61 -16.70
CA SER A 9 -5.08 15.49 -16.93
C SER A 9 -4.34 15.08 -15.65
N LEU A 10 -4.00 16.02 -14.78
CA LEU A 10 -3.44 15.76 -13.46
C LEU A 10 -4.41 14.97 -12.56
N HIS A 11 -5.68 15.40 -12.50
CA HIS A 11 -6.71 14.68 -11.75
C HIS A 11 -6.88 13.25 -12.26
N GLY A 12 -6.90 13.04 -13.58
CA GLY A 12 -6.96 11.71 -14.18
C GLY A 12 -5.77 10.83 -13.79
N ARG A 13 -4.55 11.36 -13.80
CA ARG A 13 -3.34 10.63 -13.40
C ARG A 13 -3.36 10.23 -11.92
N ILE A 14 -3.77 11.13 -11.03
CA ILE A 14 -3.90 10.85 -9.60
C ILE A 14 -5.00 9.81 -9.34
N SER A 15 -6.14 9.93 -10.02
CA SER A 15 -7.23 8.96 -9.95
C SER A 15 -6.79 7.56 -10.40
N ALA A 16 -6.04 7.49 -11.51
CA ALA A 16 -5.46 6.23 -12.00
C ALA A 16 -4.44 5.65 -11.01
N ALA A 17 -3.60 6.49 -10.39
CA ALA A 17 -2.67 6.03 -9.36
C ALA A 17 -3.41 5.43 -8.16
N TYR A 18 -4.48 6.09 -7.67
CA TYR A 18 -5.34 5.53 -6.63
C TYR A 18 -5.96 4.20 -7.06
N PHE A 19 -6.56 4.16 -8.25
CA PHE A 19 -7.19 2.96 -8.78
C PHE A 19 -6.21 1.78 -8.81
N LEU A 20 -5.04 1.94 -9.44
CA LEU A 20 -4.06 0.86 -9.61
C LEU A 20 -3.50 0.39 -8.26
N LEU A 21 -3.11 1.32 -7.39
CA LEU A 21 -2.51 0.97 -6.10
C LEU A 21 -3.51 0.29 -5.17
N PHE A 22 -4.76 0.74 -5.17
CA PHE A 22 -5.80 0.11 -4.36
C PHE A 22 -6.33 -1.18 -4.98
N THR A 23 -6.31 -1.34 -6.30
CA THR A 23 -6.59 -2.63 -6.95
C THR A 23 -5.59 -3.68 -6.50
N ALA A 24 -4.30 -3.35 -6.49
CA ALA A 24 -3.26 -4.25 -5.98
C ALA A 24 -3.49 -4.60 -4.49
N LYS A 25 -3.89 -3.64 -3.65
CA LYS A 25 -4.30 -3.92 -2.26
C LYS A 25 -5.51 -4.82 -2.18
N GLY A 26 -6.56 -4.53 -2.95
CA GLY A 26 -7.80 -5.30 -2.97
C GLY A 26 -7.57 -6.75 -3.35
N PHE A 27 -6.63 -7.00 -4.27
CA PHE A 27 -6.25 -8.34 -4.69
C PHE A 27 -5.54 -9.14 -3.58
N VAL A 28 -4.82 -8.49 -2.67
CA VAL A 28 -3.98 -9.19 -1.68
C VAL A 28 -4.59 -9.17 -0.27
N TYR A 29 -5.07 -8.02 0.21
CA TYR A 29 -5.44 -7.80 1.62
C TYR A 29 -6.52 -8.73 2.14
N PRO A 30 -7.65 -8.94 1.45
CA PRO A 30 -8.71 -9.81 1.93
C PRO A 30 -8.24 -11.27 2.08
N PHE A 31 -7.31 -11.70 1.23
CA PHE A 31 -6.87 -13.09 1.12
C PHE A 31 -5.60 -13.39 1.90
N LEU A 32 -4.83 -12.37 2.29
CA LEU A 32 -3.57 -12.55 3.02
C LEU A 32 -3.75 -13.29 4.37
N PRO A 33 -4.74 -12.95 5.23
CA PRO A 33 -4.98 -13.72 6.46
C PRO A 33 -5.33 -15.18 6.18
N LEU A 34 -6.10 -15.44 5.12
CA LEU A 34 -6.47 -16.79 4.71
C LEU A 34 -5.25 -17.58 4.24
N PHE A 35 -4.36 -16.95 3.47
CA PHE A 35 -3.13 -17.56 3.01
C PHE A 35 -2.21 -17.93 4.19
N LEU A 36 -2.03 -17.00 5.12
CA LEU A 36 -1.21 -17.21 6.31
C LEU A 36 -1.76 -18.32 7.20
N TYR A 37 -3.08 -18.42 7.32
CA TYR A 37 -3.73 -19.47 8.09
C TYR A 37 -3.64 -20.85 7.40
N LYS A 38 -4.05 -20.95 6.13
CA LYS A 38 -4.16 -22.24 5.42
C LYS A 38 -2.84 -22.79 4.92
N TYR A 39 -1.95 -21.95 4.39
CA TYR A 39 -0.73 -22.40 3.72
C TYR A 39 0.53 -22.19 4.55
N ALA A 40 0.60 -21.13 5.35
CA ALA A 40 1.74 -20.90 6.24
C ALA A 40 1.56 -21.50 7.64
N GLY A 41 0.36 -21.99 7.97
CA GLY A 41 0.05 -22.67 9.23
C GLY A 41 0.04 -21.75 10.46
N LEU A 42 -0.08 -20.44 10.28
CA LEU A 42 -0.08 -19.50 11.40
C LEU A 42 -1.37 -19.60 12.21
N SER A 43 -1.24 -19.47 13.53
CA SER A 43 -2.39 -19.34 14.42
C SER A 43 -3.13 -18.00 14.24
N LYS A 44 -4.40 -17.95 14.64
CA LYS A 44 -5.21 -16.71 14.59
C LYS A 44 -4.58 -15.57 15.39
N THR A 45 -3.96 -15.88 16.53
CA THR A 45 -3.25 -14.90 17.38
C THR A 45 -2.03 -14.32 16.68
N GLN A 46 -1.25 -15.17 16.00
CA GLN A 46 -0.10 -14.76 15.19
C GLN A 46 -0.53 -13.82 14.06
N ILE A 47 -1.63 -14.12 13.36
CA ILE A 47 -2.18 -13.24 12.32
C ILE A 47 -2.64 -11.89 12.90
N GLY A 48 -3.21 -11.88 14.11
CA GLY A 48 -3.49 -10.64 14.84
C GLY A 48 -2.24 -9.79 15.08
N GLY A 49 -1.11 -10.44 15.41
CA GLY A 49 0.20 -9.79 15.53
C GLY A 49 0.68 -9.11 14.25
N PHE A 50 0.38 -9.70 13.07
CA PHE A 50 0.68 -9.07 11.78
C PHE A 50 -0.10 -7.77 11.60
N ALA A 51 -1.42 -7.82 11.84
CA ALA A 51 -2.27 -6.64 11.71
C ALA A 51 -1.82 -5.51 12.66
N LEU A 52 -1.46 -5.85 13.90
CA LEU A 52 -0.93 -4.90 14.88
C LEU A 52 0.40 -4.28 14.42
N LEU A 53 1.36 -5.12 13.98
CA LEU A 53 2.66 -4.65 13.53
C LEU A 53 2.51 -3.75 12.29
N GLN A 54 1.66 -4.14 11.34
CA GLN A 54 1.36 -3.34 10.16
C GLN A 54 0.84 -1.96 10.55
N GLN A 55 -0.15 -1.88 11.45
CA GLN A 55 -0.74 -0.62 11.86
C GLN A 55 0.27 0.27 12.58
N LEU A 56 1.08 -0.29 13.48
CA LEU A 56 2.14 0.45 14.19
C LEU A 56 3.19 0.98 13.22
N MET A 57 3.64 0.15 12.29
CA MET A 57 4.63 0.56 11.29
C MET A 57 4.08 1.65 10.38
N THR A 58 2.85 1.52 9.87
CA THR A 58 2.23 2.59 9.08
C THR A 58 2.10 3.87 9.91
N SER A 59 1.61 3.81 11.15
CA SER A 59 1.45 5.00 12.01
C SER A 59 2.78 5.71 12.27
N CYS A 60 3.88 4.98 12.42
CA CYS A 60 5.21 5.56 12.64
C CYS A 60 5.89 6.04 11.35
N THR A 61 5.75 5.28 10.24
CA THR A 61 6.45 5.58 8.99
C THR A 61 5.73 6.63 8.15
N SER A 62 4.41 6.76 8.27
CA SER A 62 3.62 7.74 7.49
C SER A 62 4.07 9.18 7.72
N PRO A 63 4.24 9.67 8.97
CA PRO A 63 4.72 11.04 9.20
C PRO A 63 6.15 11.24 8.70
N VAL A 64 7.02 10.24 8.88
CA VAL A 64 8.44 10.33 8.49
C VAL A 64 8.59 10.43 6.96
N LEU A 65 7.93 9.53 6.21
CA LEU A 65 8.00 9.56 4.76
C LEU A 65 7.26 10.75 4.15
N GLY A 66 6.15 11.19 4.77
CA GLY A 66 5.46 12.43 4.40
C GLY A 66 6.38 13.62 4.54
N HIS A 67 7.01 13.78 5.72
CA HIS A 67 7.94 14.85 6.00
C HIS A 67 9.15 14.84 5.04
N LEU A 68 9.75 13.67 4.79
CA LEU A 68 10.85 13.55 3.82
C LEU A 68 10.39 13.91 2.41
N ALA A 69 9.18 13.53 2.01
CA ALA A 69 8.65 13.88 0.69
C ALA A 69 8.45 15.38 0.52
N ASP A 70 7.98 16.06 1.57
CA ASP A 70 7.80 17.50 1.60
C ASP A 70 9.15 18.24 1.55
N VAL A 71 10.12 17.85 2.41
CA VAL A 71 11.44 18.51 2.51
C VAL A 71 12.22 18.39 1.21
N TYR A 72 12.26 17.20 0.61
CA TYR A 72 13.03 16.95 -0.61
C TYR A 72 12.23 17.26 -1.89
N LYS A 73 10.97 17.71 -1.79
CA LYS A 73 10.04 17.88 -2.92
C LYS A 73 10.01 16.65 -3.85
N ALA A 74 10.15 15.48 -3.24
CA ALA A 74 10.48 14.23 -3.92
C ALA A 74 9.33 13.20 -3.87
N HIS A 75 8.08 13.66 -3.74
CA HIS A 75 6.88 12.83 -3.62
C HIS A 75 6.85 11.68 -4.63
N GLY A 76 7.13 11.95 -5.91
CA GLY A 76 7.14 10.92 -6.95
C GLY A 76 8.24 9.87 -6.75
N ARG A 77 9.42 10.25 -6.29
CA ARG A 77 10.54 9.32 -6.04
C ARG A 77 10.29 8.46 -4.81
N ILE A 78 9.79 9.05 -3.73
CA ILE A 78 9.45 8.32 -2.50
C ILE A 78 8.26 7.38 -2.74
N LEU A 79 7.26 7.84 -3.51
CA LEU A 79 6.15 6.99 -3.93
C LEU A 79 6.64 5.79 -4.76
N LEU A 80 7.49 6.03 -5.76
CA LEU A 80 8.06 4.95 -6.58
C LEU A 80 8.90 3.98 -5.74
N ALA A 81 9.76 4.51 -4.86
CA ALA A 81 10.57 3.69 -3.96
C ALA A 81 9.70 2.82 -3.05
N GLY A 82 8.61 3.37 -2.49
CA GLY A 82 7.65 2.62 -1.69
C GLY A 82 6.94 1.52 -2.48
N ILE A 83 6.52 1.80 -3.72
CA ILE A 83 5.89 0.80 -4.61
C ILE A 83 6.87 -0.34 -4.93
N VAL A 84 8.11 -0.01 -5.31
CA VAL A 84 9.14 -0.99 -5.63
C VAL A 84 9.49 -1.83 -4.40
N ALA A 85 9.68 -1.20 -3.24
CA ALA A 85 9.91 -1.90 -1.98
C ALA A 85 8.75 -2.84 -1.64
N SER A 86 7.51 -2.40 -1.85
CA SER A 86 6.32 -3.23 -1.62
C SER A 86 6.27 -4.45 -2.54
N ALA A 87 6.56 -4.25 -3.83
CA ALA A 87 6.57 -5.34 -4.81
C ALA A 87 7.68 -6.36 -4.51
N VAL A 88 8.88 -5.90 -4.18
CA VAL A 88 10.01 -6.77 -3.81
C VAL A 88 9.68 -7.57 -2.55
N ALA A 89 9.10 -6.93 -1.54
CA ALA A 89 8.66 -7.61 -0.32
C ALA A 89 7.61 -8.69 -0.60
N LEU A 90 6.61 -8.38 -1.41
CA LEU A 90 5.58 -9.35 -1.84
C LEU A 90 6.17 -10.57 -2.53
N VAL A 91 7.16 -10.39 -3.42
CA VAL A 91 7.85 -11.52 -4.06
C VAL A 91 8.68 -12.31 -3.06
N ALA A 92 9.33 -11.64 -2.10
CA ALA A 92 10.10 -12.27 -1.02
C ALA A 92 9.23 -13.11 -0.05
N LEU A 93 7.92 -12.93 -0.07
CA LEU A 93 6.95 -13.72 0.71
C LEU A 93 6.94 -15.20 0.27
N LEU A 94 7.20 -15.47 -1.01
CA LEU A 94 7.23 -16.83 -1.57
C LEU A 94 8.36 -17.71 -0.99
N PRO A 95 9.63 -17.30 -1.00
CA PRO A 95 10.70 -18.07 -0.35
C PRO A 95 10.59 -18.04 1.19
N ALA A 96 10.13 -16.93 1.79
CA ALA A 96 9.93 -16.85 3.24
C ALA A 96 8.94 -17.91 3.75
N ALA A 97 7.88 -18.20 2.98
CA ALA A 97 6.92 -19.23 3.32
C ALA A 97 7.47 -20.67 3.28
N ARG A 98 8.62 -20.91 2.62
CA ARG A 98 9.22 -22.26 2.47
C ARG A 98 10.23 -22.61 3.56
N VAL A 99 10.52 -21.67 4.46
CA VAL A 99 11.43 -21.86 5.58
C VAL A 99 10.93 -22.98 6.49
N HIS A 100 11.79 -23.97 6.76
CA HIS A 100 11.45 -25.15 7.59
C HIS A 100 11.38 -24.84 9.09
N SER A 101 12.12 -23.82 9.56
CA SER A 101 12.04 -23.39 10.96
C SER A 101 10.81 -22.51 11.18
N GLU A 102 9.90 -22.97 12.03
CA GLU A 102 8.63 -22.29 12.36
C GLU A 102 8.83 -20.86 12.90
N ALA A 103 9.80 -20.69 13.81
CA ALA A 103 10.11 -19.38 14.40
C ALA A 103 10.72 -18.42 13.36
N PHE A 104 11.63 -18.92 12.53
CA PHE A 104 12.28 -18.11 11.50
C PHE A 104 11.29 -17.74 10.39
N ARG A 105 10.40 -18.67 9.99
CA ARG A 105 9.32 -18.41 9.03
C ARG A 105 8.41 -17.28 9.51
N TYR A 106 7.97 -17.33 10.77
CA TYR A 106 7.11 -16.28 11.35
C TYR A 106 7.78 -14.90 11.32
N ILE A 107 9.06 -14.81 11.70
CA ILE A 107 9.82 -13.55 11.69
C ILE A 107 9.98 -13.02 10.26
N CYS A 108 10.35 -13.87 9.30
CA CYS A 108 10.47 -13.46 7.90
C CYS A 108 9.15 -12.94 7.33
N LEU A 109 8.04 -13.61 7.62
CA LEU A 109 6.72 -13.18 7.18
C LEU A 109 6.29 -11.85 7.83
N LEU A 110 6.58 -11.65 9.13
CA LEU A 110 6.34 -10.36 9.80
C LEU A 110 7.14 -9.22 9.15
N PHE A 111 8.43 -9.45 8.89
CA PHE A 111 9.29 -8.46 8.27
C PHE A 111 8.81 -8.10 6.86
N VAL A 112 8.48 -9.11 6.04
CA VAL A 112 7.96 -8.91 4.69
C VAL A 112 6.64 -8.14 4.72
N ASN A 113 5.72 -8.48 5.63
CA ASN A 113 4.45 -7.77 5.78
C ASN A 113 4.67 -6.31 6.21
N ALA A 114 5.56 -6.07 7.17
CA ALA A 114 5.91 -4.74 7.62
C ALA A 114 6.48 -3.89 6.48
N VAL A 115 7.36 -4.44 5.64
CA VAL A 115 7.92 -3.71 4.49
C VAL A 115 6.85 -3.49 3.40
N ALA A 116 6.10 -4.53 3.04
CA ALA A 116 5.12 -4.49 1.95
C ALA A 116 4.02 -3.46 2.19
N PHE A 117 3.62 -3.27 3.46
CA PHE A 117 2.39 -2.56 3.79
C PHE A 117 2.54 -1.51 4.89
N GLY A 118 3.47 -1.70 5.80
CA GLY A 118 3.75 -0.78 6.90
C GLY A 118 4.66 0.37 6.48
N VAL A 119 5.91 0.03 6.16
CA VAL A 119 7.03 0.94 5.98
C VAL A 119 7.00 1.65 4.62
N SER A 120 6.39 1.06 3.60
CA SER A 120 6.43 1.63 2.25
C SER A 120 5.64 2.94 2.09
N GLY A 121 4.74 3.28 3.02
CA GLY A 121 4.12 4.61 3.19
C GLY A 121 3.52 5.28 1.95
N TRP A 122 3.22 4.54 0.89
CA TRP A 122 2.82 5.13 -0.38
C TRP A 122 1.40 5.74 -0.33
N THR A 123 0.51 5.23 0.53
CA THR A 123 -0.85 5.80 0.71
C THR A 123 -0.82 7.20 1.30
N PRO A 124 -0.22 7.45 2.48
CA PRO A 124 -0.14 8.80 3.03
C PRO A 124 0.67 9.74 2.14
N VAL A 125 1.73 9.26 1.46
CA VAL A 125 2.51 10.09 0.52
C VAL A 125 1.66 10.50 -0.69
N LEU A 126 0.84 9.59 -1.23
CA LEU A 126 -0.10 9.89 -2.31
C LEU A 126 -1.23 10.82 -1.86
N ASP A 127 -1.74 10.63 -0.63
CA ASP A 127 -2.76 11.49 -0.04
C ASP A 127 -2.23 12.92 0.17
N SER A 128 -1.04 13.09 0.75
CA SER A 128 -0.41 14.42 0.88
C SER A 128 -0.11 15.06 -0.48
N PHE A 129 0.45 14.29 -1.42
CA PHE A 129 0.75 14.78 -2.76
C PHE A 129 -0.51 15.21 -3.52
N SER A 130 -1.59 14.43 -3.44
CA SER A 130 -2.84 14.73 -4.14
C SER A 130 -3.56 15.94 -3.54
N LEU A 131 -3.57 16.08 -2.22
CA LEU A 131 -4.08 17.28 -1.55
C LEU A 131 -3.31 18.54 -1.97
N TYR A 132 -1.97 18.45 -2.01
CA TYR A 132 -1.11 19.56 -2.46
C TYR A 132 -1.32 19.88 -3.95
N ALA A 133 -1.36 18.86 -4.82
CA ALA A 133 -1.40 19.04 -6.27
C ALA A 133 -2.79 19.45 -6.80
N LEU A 134 -3.87 18.96 -6.17
CA LEU A 134 -5.24 19.28 -6.60
C LEU A 134 -5.81 20.53 -5.91
N GLY A 135 -5.23 20.94 -4.78
CA GLY A 135 -5.57 22.19 -4.08
C GLY A 135 -7.01 22.30 -3.55
N SER A 136 -7.83 21.26 -3.72
CA SER A 136 -9.24 21.22 -3.30
C SER A 136 -9.57 19.86 -2.70
N ILE A 137 -10.23 19.88 -1.55
CA ILE A 137 -10.67 18.67 -0.85
C ILE A 137 -11.72 17.90 -1.65
N ASP A 138 -12.52 18.58 -2.47
CA ASP A 138 -13.51 17.96 -3.35
C ASP A 138 -12.83 17.17 -4.48
N ASN A 139 -11.90 17.82 -5.19
CA ASN A 139 -11.11 17.16 -6.24
C ASN A 139 -10.30 15.98 -5.69
N TYR A 140 -9.72 16.14 -4.49
CA TYR A 140 -9.07 15.05 -3.77
C TYR A 140 -10.04 13.88 -3.51
N GLY A 141 -11.22 14.17 -2.96
CA GLY A 141 -12.24 13.15 -2.68
C GLY A 141 -12.66 12.38 -3.93
N ARG A 142 -12.87 13.09 -5.05
CA ARG A 142 -13.22 12.49 -6.35
C ARG A 142 -12.10 11.62 -6.91
N ALA A 143 -10.84 12.04 -6.77
CA ALA A 143 -9.69 11.20 -7.13
C ALA A 143 -9.54 9.98 -6.21
N ARG A 144 -9.72 10.17 -4.90
CA ARG A 144 -9.60 9.12 -3.88
C ARG A 144 -10.67 8.04 -3.97
N LEU A 145 -11.86 8.40 -4.46
CA LEU A 145 -12.97 7.48 -4.74
C LEU A 145 -12.56 6.36 -5.69
N TRP A 146 -11.75 6.66 -6.71
CA TRP A 146 -11.22 5.65 -7.62
C TRP A 146 -10.37 4.60 -6.92
N GLY A 147 -9.77 4.92 -5.77
CA GLY A 147 -9.13 3.93 -4.91
C GLY A 147 -10.12 2.93 -4.32
N ALA A 148 -11.30 3.37 -3.87
CA ALA A 148 -12.32 2.46 -3.36
C ALA A 148 -12.86 1.54 -4.48
N VAL A 149 -13.10 2.11 -5.67
CA VAL A 149 -13.49 1.35 -6.87
C VAL A 149 -12.42 0.31 -7.21
N GLY A 150 -11.15 0.72 -7.27
CA GLY A 150 -10.03 -0.18 -7.53
C GLY A 150 -9.93 -1.30 -6.50
N PHE A 151 -10.06 -0.99 -5.21
CA PHE A 151 -10.05 -2.01 -4.16
C PHE A 151 -11.17 -3.05 -4.35
N GLY A 152 -12.39 -2.60 -4.65
CA GLY A 152 -13.52 -3.51 -4.92
C GLY A 152 -13.30 -4.38 -6.15
N VAL A 153 -12.77 -3.83 -7.23
CA VAL A 153 -12.41 -4.60 -8.43
C VAL A 153 -11.32 -5.62 -8.11
N GLY A 154 -10.26 -5.19 -7.43
CA GLY A 154 -9.15 -6.07 -7.04
C GLY A 154 -9.58 -7.21 -6.12
N SER A 155 -10.45 -6.94 -5.15
CA SER A 155 -10.94 -7.98 -4.22
C SER A 155 -11.84 -9.00 -4.91
N LEU A 156 -12.67 -8.58 -5.87
CA LEU A 156 -13.45 -9.50 -6.69
C LEU A 156 -12.53 -10.37 -7.56
N LEU A 157 -11.56 -9.77 -8.24
CA LEU A 157 -10.62 -10.51 -9.09
C LEU A 157 -9.74 -11.49 -8.32
N GLY A 158 -9.34 -11.16 -7.09
CA GLY A 158 -8.55 -12.08 -6.25
C GLY A 158 -9.37 -13.23 -5.65
N GLY A 159 -10.70 -13.12 -5.65
CA GLY A 159 -11.61 -14.08 -5.02
C GLY A 159 -12.25 -15.09 -5.97
N VAL A 160 -12.15 -14.87 -7.29
CA VAL A 160 -12.61 -15.79 -8.36
C VAL A 160 -11.46 -16.71 -8.74
#